data_AF-A0A847WY39-F1
#
_entry.id   AF-A0A847WY39-F1
#
_cell.length_a   1.000
_cell.length_b   1.000
_cell.length_c   1.000
_cell.angle_alpha   90.00
_cell.angle_beta   90.00
_cell.angle_gamma   90.00
#
_symmetry.space_group_name_H-M   'P 1'
#
loop_
_entity.id
_entity.type
_entity.pdbx_description
1 polymer ?
#
loop_
_entity_poly.entity_id
_entity_poly.type
_entity_poly.pdbx_seq_one_letter_code
_entity_poly.pdbx_strand_id
1 'polypeptide(L)'
;MKRATLEEIRAMKDRGELFYDPNAPEGPELGDEFWENAALFGPDHKTSVHLKLDAEVFFYFKQQGKGHITRMQDVLKAYVKAQKAKEAAAAEAEKAARKTG
;
A
#
# COMPACT_ATOMS: atom_id res chain seq x y z
N MET A 1 4.31 8.74 13.04
CA MET A 1 2.92 9.22 12.96
C MET A 1 2.32 9.15 14.35
N LYS A 2 1.58 10.18 14.77
CA LYS A 2 0.81 10.14 16.01
C LYS A 2 -0.38 9.20 15.80
N ARG A 3 -0.58 8.25 16.70
CA ARG A 3 -1.78 7.38 16.74
C ARG A 3 -2.68 7.96 17.83
N ALA A 4 -3.95 8.14 17.53
CA ALA A 4 -4.95 8.57 18.50
C ALA A 4 -6.21 7.72 18.33
N THR A 5 -6.85 7.38 19.45
CA THR A 5 -8.16 6.74 19.47
C THR A 5 -9.26 7.78 19.20
N LEU A 6 -10.46 7.32 18.85
CA LEU A 6 -11.59 8.21 18.63
C LEU A 6 -11.93 9.05 19.88
N GLU A 7 -11.77 8.47 21.07
CA GLU A 7 -12.01 9.15 22.34
C GLU A 7 -10.98 10.25 22.59
N GLU A 8 -9.71 10.01 22.30
CA GLU A 8 -8.64 11.00 22.43
C GLU A 8 -8.85 12.19 21.49
N ILE A 9 -9.28 11.94 20.25
CA ILE A 9 -9.58 13.00 19.26
C ILE A 9 -10.76 13.86 19.75
N ARG A 10 -11.80 13.24 20.32
CA ARG A 10 -12.95 13.98 20.89
C ARG A 10 -12.50 14.85 22.06
N ALA A 11 -11.70 14.31 22.98
CA ALA A 11 -11.19 15.08 24.10
C ALA A 11 -10.30 16.26 23.65
N MET A 12 -9.52 16.10 22.57
CA MET A 12 -8.76 17.21 21.98
C MET A 12 -9.66 18.32 21.43
N LYS A 13 -10.80 17.95 20.84
CA LYS A 13 -11.83 18.90 20.39
C LYS A 13 -12.37 19.70 21.58
N ASP A 14 -12.73 19.02 22.66
CA ASP A 14 -13.32 19.63 23.86
C ASP A 14 -12.34 20.58 24.56
N ARG A 15 -11.04 20.28 24.51
CA ARG A 15 -9.96 21.15 25.02
C ARG A 15 -9.59 22.31 24.08
N GLY A 16 -10.23 22.42 22.91
CA GLY A 16 -9.94 23.48 21.93
C GLY A 16 -8.60 23.32 21.21
N GLU A 17 -8.01 22.11 21.21
CA GLU A 17 -6.71 21.84 20.59
C GLU A 17 -6.83 21.53 19.08
N LEU A 18 -8.05 21.29 18.60
CA LEU A 18 -8.32 21.08 17.17
C LEU A 18 -8.55 22.42 16.48
N PHE A 19 -7.81 22.64 15.40
CA PHE A 19 -8.07 23.75 14.48
C PHE A 19 -9.30 23.45 13.63
N TYR A 20 -10.26 24.37 13.62
CA TYR A 20 -11.42 24.37 12.73
C TYR A 20 -11.56 25.77 12.13
N ASP A 21 -11.72 25.84 10.80
CA ASP A 21 -12.02 27.09 10.10
C ASP A 21 -13.54 27.21 9.90
N PRO A 22 -14.22 28.15 10.57
CA PRO A 22 -15.66 28.36 10.41
C PRO A 22 -16.08 28.84 9.02
N ASN A 23 -15.15 29.36 8.22
CA ASN A 23 -15.40 29.87 6.87
C ASN A 23 -15.01 28.86 5.78
N ALA A 24 -14.74 27.60 6.14
CA ALA A 24 -14.46 26.58 5.15
C ALA A 24 -15.66 26.41 4.19
N PRO A 25 -15.46 26.50 2.86
CA PRO A 25 -16.53 26.28 1.91
C PRO A 25 -17.04 24.84 2.00
N GLU A 26 -18.33 24.65 1.74
CA GLU A 26 -18.90 23.30 1.63
C GLU A 26 -18.20 22.54 0.49
N GLY A 27 -17.85 21.28 0.76
CA GLY A 27 -17.24 20.41 -0.23
C GLY A 27 -18.24 20.04 -1.34
N PRO A 28 -17.75 19.62 -2.52
CA PRO A 28 -18.64 19.12 -3.57
C PRO A 28 -19.37 17.86 -3.10
N GLU A 29 -20.63 17.70 -3.51
CA GLU A 29 -21.37 16.45 -3.29
C GLU A 29 -20.72 15.32 -4.10
N LEU A 30 -20.26 14.28 -3.42
CA LEU A 30 -19.67 13.09 -4.03
C LEU A 30 -20.78 12.04 -4.18
N GLY A 31 -21.28 11.86 -5.41
CA GLY A 31 -22.33 10.87 -5.72
C GLY A 31 -21.83 9.43 -5.70
N ASP A 32 -22.75 8.48 -5.88
CA ASP A 32 -22.48 7.04 -5.77
C ASP A 32 -21.38 6.57 -6.74
N GLU A 33 -21.32 7.12 -7.96
CA GLU A 33 -20.31 6.79 -8.98
C GLU A 33 -18.86 7.02 -8.50
N PHE A 34 -18.65 8.01 -7.63
CA PHE A 34 -17.34 8.29 -7.03
C PHE A 34 -16.93 7.14 -6.10
N TRP A 35 -17.87 6.63 -5.30
CA TRP A 35 -17.64 5.56 -4.35
C TRP A 35 -17.55 4.19 -5.01
N GLU A 36 -18.27 3.96 -6.13
CA GLU A 36 -18.18 2.73 -6.91
C GLU A 36 -16.75 2.44 -7.40
N ASN A 37 -15.99 3.49 -7.71
CA ASN A 37 -14.62 3.38 -8.21
C ASN A 37 -13.55 3.66 -7.13
N ALA A 38 -13.96 3.84 -5.88
CA ALA A 38 -13.04 4.18 -4.81
C ALA A 38 -12.13 2.98 -4.48
N ALA A 39 -10.83 3.12 -4.76
CA ALA A 39 -9.83 2.12 -4.38
C ALA A 39 -9.51 2.24 -2.87
N LEU A 40 -9.82 1.20 -2.10
CA LEU A 40 -9.42 1.06 -0.71
C LEU A 40 -7.90 0.89 -0.61
N PHE A 41 -7.18 1.97 -0.29
CA PHE A 41 -5.78 1.90 0.10
C PHE A 41 -5.70 1.69 1.61
N GLY A 42 -5.54 0.44 2.03
CA GLY A 42 -5.21 0.12 3.42
C GLY A 42 -3.86 0.73 3.82
N PRO A 43 -3.63 1.01 5.13
CA PRO A 43 -2.33 1.47 5.59
C PRO A 43 -1.23 0.50 5.15
N ASP A 44 -0.17 1.02 4.51
CA ASP A 44 0.97 0.22 4.05
C ASP A 44 1.71 -0.36 5.26
N HIS A 45 1.35 -1.59 5.64
CA HIS A 45 2.00 -2.33 6.71
C HIS A 45 3.35 -2.85 6.23
N LYS A 46 4.33 -1.95 6.13
CA LYS A 46 5.72 -2.33 5.90
C LYS A 46 6.22 -3.09 7.12
N THR A 47 6.55 -4.36 6.92
CA THR A 47 7.21 -5.17 7.95
C THR A 47 8.71 -4.86 7.92
N SER A 48 9.27 -4.43 9.05
CA SER A 48 10.70 -4.23 9.17
C SER A 48 11.38 -5.58 9.35
N VAL A 49 12.28 -5.93 8.43
CA VAL A 49 13.01 -7.20 8.43
C VAL A 49 14.50 -6.93 8.28
N HIS A 50 15.33 -7.73 8.96
CA HIS A 50 16.77 -7.72 8.75
C HIS A 50 17.11 -8.73 7.65
N LEU A 51 17.25 -8.25 6.41
CA LEU A 51 17.53 -9.07 5.24
C LEU A 51 19.01 -8.97 4.87
N LYS A 52 19.69 -10.11 4.76
CA LYS A 52 21.03 -10.18 4.17
C LYS A 52 20.89 -10.17 2.66
N LEU A 53 21.66 -9.32 2.00
CA LEU A 53 21.69 -9.17 0.54
C LEU A 53 23.11 -9.37 0.05
N ASP A 54 23.22 -9.80 -1.20
CA ASP A 54 24.51 -9.78 -1.87
C ASP A 54 25.04 -8.34 -1.98
N ALA A 55 26.35 -8.19 -1.82
CA ALA A 55 27.01 -6.90 -1.83
C ALA A 55 26.84 -6.18 -3.18
N GLU A 56 26.98 -6.89 -4.30
CA GLU A 56 26.85 -6.34 -5.65
C GLU A 56 25.46 -5.75 -5.86
N VAL A 57 24.42 -6.51 -5.49
CA VAL A 57 23.03 -6.07 -5.59
C VAL A 57 22.80 -4.82 -4.75
N PHE A 58 23.27 -4.81 -3.50
CA PHE A 58 23.11 -3.65 -2.63
C PHE A 58 23.80 -2.40 -3.17
N PHE A 59 25.04 -2.53 -3.66
CA PHE A 59 25.79 -1.40 -4.21
C PHE A 59 25.15 -0.85 -5.49
N TYR A 60 24.64 -1.71 -6.37
CA TYR A 60 23.93 -1.30 -7.59
C TYR A 60 22.70 -0.42 -7.31
N PHE A 61 21.93 -0.72 -6.26
CA PHE A 61 20.81 0.14 -5.87
C PHE A 61 21.29 1.38 -5.12
N LYS A 62 22.31 1.23 -4.25
CA LYS A 62 22.84 2.34 -3.44
C LYS A 62 23.44 3.47 -4.29
N GLN A 63 24.13 3.15 -5.38
CA GLN A 63 24.71 4.17 -6.30
C GLN A 63 23.65 5.06 -6.96
N GLN A 64 22.39 4.61 -7.04
CA GLN A 64 21.30 5.39 -7.63
C GLN A 64 20.77 6.49 -6.69
N GLY A 65 21.31 6.59 -5.47
CA GLY A 65 21.04 7.68 -4.53
C GLY A 65 19.89 7.42 -3.54
N LYS A 66 19.31 8.50 -3.02
CA LYS A 66 18.24 8.47 -2.02
C LYS A 66 17.05 7.65 -2.54
N GLY A 67 16.49 6.79 -1.69
CA GLY A 67 15.38 5.92 -2.06
C GLY A 67 15.79 4.58 -2.69
N HIS A 68 17.07 4.17 -2.61
CA HIS A 68 17.52 2.85 -3.06
C HIS A 68 16.69 1.71 -2.43
N ILE A 69 16.37 1.78 -1.13
CA ILE A 69 15.52 0.79 -0.45
C ILE A 69 14.12 0.74 -1.08
N THR A 70 13.51 1.89 -1.40
CA THR A 70 12.19 1.93 -2.04
C THR A 70 12.22 1.26 -3.41
N ARG A 71 13.24 1.56 -4.24
CA ARG A 71 13.42 0.91 -5.53
C ARG A 71 13.62 -0.60 -5.41
N MET A 72 14.39 -1.05 -4.42
CA MET A 72 14.53 -2.48 -4.14
C MET A 72 13.18 -3.11 -3.76
N GLN A 73 12.38 -2.42 -2.94
CA GLN A 73 11.03 -2.89 -2.60
C GLN A 73 10.13 -3.00 -3.84
N ASP A 74 10.19 -2.04 -4.76
CA ASP A 74 9.36 -2.05 -5.97
C ASP A 74 9.75 -3.19 -6.93
N VAL A 75 11.04 -3.51 -7.04
CA VAL A 75 11.52 -4.68 -7.80
C VAL A 75 11.00 -5.98 -7.17
N LEU A 76 11.09 -6.12 -5.84
CA LEU A 76 10.55 -7.30 -5.15
C LEU A 76 9.03 -7.43 -5.33
N LYS A 77 8.29 -6.32 -5.28
CA LYS A 77 6.84 -6.31 -5.54
C LYS A 77 6.53 -6.78 -6.96
N ALA A 78 7.26 -6.27 -7.96
CA ALA A 78 7.08 -6.65 -9.35
C ALA A 78 7.36 -8.15 -9.57
N TYR A 79 8.43 -8.66 -8.97
CA TYR A 79 8.77 -10.09 -9.01
C TYR A 79 7.65 -10.96 -8.42
N VAL A 80 7.18 -10.63 -7.21
CA VAL A 80 6.08 -11.38 -6.56
C VAL A 80 4.82 -11.36 -7.40
N LYS A 81 4.46 -10.22 -8.00
CA LYS A 81 3.29 -10.10 -8.88
C LYS A 81 3.41 -11.01 -10.11
N ALA A 82 4.57 -10.98 -10.77
CA ALA A 82 4.82 -11.83 -11.94
C ALA A 82 4.76 -13.32 -11.59
N GLN A 83 5.33 -13.71 -10.44
CA GLN A 83 5.33 -15.09 -9.99
C GLN A 83 3.93 -15.60 -9.65
N LYS A 84 3.12 -14.81 -8.94
CA LYS A 84 1.71 -15.15 -8.66
C LYS A 84 0.88 -15.29 -9.93
N ALA A 85 1.11 -14.44 -10.94
CA ALA A 85 0.42 -14.55 -12.22
C ALA A 85 0.78 -15.85 -12.95
N LYS A 86 2.06 -16.25 -12.91
CA LYS A 86 2.52 -17.52 -13.49
C LYS A 86 1.91 -18.73 -12.77
N GLU A 87 1.86 -18.71 -11.45
CA GLU A 87 1.24 -19.76 -10.64
C GLU A 87 -0.26 -19.89 -10.93
N ALA A 88 -0.97 -18.76 -11.04
CA ALA A 88 -2.38 -18.76 -11.42
C ALA A 88 -2.59 -19.35 -12.83
N ALA A 89 -1.76 -18.98 -13.81
CA ALA A 89 -1.83 -19.52 -15.17
C ALA A 89 -1.56 -21.04 -15.20
N ALA A 90 -0.60 -21.52 -14.40
CA ALA A 90 -0.30 -22.95 -14.28
C ALA A 90 -1.47 -23.73 -13.65
N ALA A 91 -2.09 -23.17 -12.61
CA ALA A 91 -3.25 -23.79 -11.95
C ALA A 91 -4.47 -23.88 -12.88
N GLU A 92 -4.70 -22.87 -13.72
CA GLU A 92 -5.78 -22.89 -14.71
C GLU A 92 -5.52 -23.91 -15.83
N ALA A 93 -4.27 -24.05 -16.27
CA ALA A 93 -3.88 -25.09 -17.24
C ALA A 93 -4.08 -26.51 -16.69
N GLU A 94 -3.76 -26.74 -15.40
CA GLU A 94 -3.97 -28.03 -14.75
C GLU A 94 -5.46 -28.37 -14.60
N LYS A 95 -6.30 -27.39 -14.23
CA LYS A 95 -7.76 -27.57 -14.16
C LYS A 95 -8.37 -27.86 -15.52
N ALA A 96 -7.90 -27.19 -16.59
CA ALA A 96 -8.36 -27.44 -17.95
C ALA A 96 -8.02 -28.87 -18.39
N ALA A 97 -6.81 -29.36 -18.10
CA ALA A 97 -6.41 -30.74 -18.40
C ALA A 97 -7.26 -31.79 -17.66
N ARG A 98 -7.65 -31.52 -16.40
CA ARG A 98 -8.54 -32.41 -15.62
C ARG A 98 -9.99 -32.46 -16.12
N LYS A 99 -10.44 -31.48 -16.92
CA LYS A 99 -11.82 -31.41 -17.43
C LYS A 99 -11.97 -32.09 -18.80
N THR A 100 -10.87 -32.42 -19.47
CA THR A 100 -10.84 -33.00 -20.82
C THR A 100 -10.44 -34.48 -20.83
N GLY A 101 -10.13 -35.07 -19.67
CA GLY A 101 -9.97 -36.52 -19.48
C GLY A 101 -11.08 -37.10 -18.64
#